data_AF-A0A209B599-F1
#
_entry.id   AF-A0A209B599-F1
#
_cell.length_a   1.000
_cell.length_b   1.000
_cell.length_c   1.000
_cell.angle_alpha   90.00
_cell.angle_beta   90.00
_cell.angle_gamma   90.00
#
_symmetry.space_group_name_H-M   'P 1'
#
loop_
_entity.id
_entity.type
_entity.pdbx_description
1 polymer ?
#
loop_
_entity_poly.entity_id
_entity_poly.type
_entity_poly.pdbx_seq_one_letter_code
_entity_poly.pdbx_strand_id
1 'polypeptide(L)' 'MHFARAPRTRVSFPGTGTRESVSRTARTNLPLRVAPGQDYREVTVEYHLASRLTGASESGRVQEDDSRAE' A
#
# COMPACT_ATOMS: atom_id res chain seq x y z
N MET A 1 17.76 -15.34 2.40
CA MET A 1 17.43 -14.04 3.02
C MET A 1 17.17 -14.31 4.50
N HIS A 2 17.90 -13.67 5.42
CA HIS A 2 17.83 -13.97 6.85
C HIS A 2 17.25 -12.77 7.62
N PHE A 3 16.28 -13.01 8.51
CA PHE A 3 15.66 -11.97 9.33
C PHE A 3 15.98 -12.20 10.81
N ALA A 4 16.74 -11.27 11.43
CA ALA A 4 17.06 -11.33 12.85
C ALA A 4 15.84 -11.07 13.76
N ARG A 5 14.80 -10.41 13.24
CA ARG A 5 13.49 -10.19 13.89
C ARG A 5 12.39 -10.25 12.84
N ALA A 6 11.17 -10.63 13.25
CA ALA A 6 10.03 -10.65 12.33
C ALA A 6 9.82 -9.26 11.69
N PRO A 7 9.83 -9.15 10.34
CA PRO A 7 9.64 -7.88 9.66
C PRO A 7 8.24 -7.32 9.94
N ARG A 8 8.17 -6.04 10.31
CA ARG A 8 6.91 -5.30 10.47
C ARG A 8 6.68 -4.45 9.23
N THR A 9 5.51 -4.56 8.62
CA THR A 9 5.11 -3.75 7.47
C THR A 9 3.99 -2.78 7.87
N ARG A 10 4.10 -1.53 7.44
CA ARG A 10 3.05 -0.49 7.56
C ARG A 10 2.91 0.18 6.19
N VAL A 11 1.69 0.32 5.70
CA VAL A 11 1.38 1.01 4.43
C VAL A 11 0.53 2.24 4.73
N SER A 12 0.88 3.36 4.11
CA SER A 12 0.13 4.61 4.17
C SER A 12 0.02 5.21 2.76
N PHE A 13 -1.12 5.81 2.44
CA PHE A 13 -1.36 6.45 1.14
C PHE A 13 -1.30 7.97 1.31
N PRO A 14 -0.42 8.70 0.60
CA PRO A 14 -0.43 10.16 0.62
C PRO A 14 -1.65 10.69 -0.16
N GLY A 15 -2.47 11.51 0.48
CA GLY A 15 -3.62 12.18 -0.15
C GLY A 15 -4.74 12.53 0.83
N THR A 16 -5.48 13.60 0.54
CA THR A 16 -6.74 13.94 1.21
C THR A 16 -7.91 13.22 0.53
N GLY A 17 -8.95 12.86 1.29
CA GLY A 17 -10.15 12.17 0.81
C GLY A 17 -10.34 10.75 1.38
N THR A 18 -11.59 10.41 1.68
CA THR A 18 -11.99 9.08 2.16
C THR A 18 -11.65 8.01 1.12
N ARG A 19 -11.03 6.93 1.55
CA ARG A 19 -10.56 5.84 0.69
C ARG A 19 -10.91 4.50 1.31
N GLU A 20 -11.28 3.58 0.45
CA GLU A 20 -11.21 2.15 0.76
C GLU A 20 -9.87 1.62 0.28
N SER A 21 -9.24 0.80 1.11
CA SER A 21 -8.01 0.10 0.75
C SER A 21 -8.10 -1.36 1.18
N VAL A 22 -7.71 -2.25 0.27
CA VAL A 22 -7.56 -3.66 0.55
C VAL A 22 -6.09 -4.01 0.40
N SER A 23 -5.52 -4.58 1.46
CA SER A 23 -4.21 -5.22 1.42
C SER A 23 -4.40 -6.72 1.65
N ARG A 24 -3.93 -7.54 0.72
CA ARG A 24 -3.91 -8.99 0.86
C ARG A 24 -2.50 -9.50 0.59
N THR A 25 -2.06 -10.46 1.38
CA THR A 25 -0.77 -11.10 1.21
C THR A 25 -0.97 -12.61 1.13
N ALA A 26 -0.48 -13.22 0.05
CA ALA A 26 -0.33 -14.66 -0.06
C ALA A 26 1.14 -15.03 0.10
N ARG A 27 1.41 -16.14 0.80
CA ARG A 27 2.77 -16.61 1.06
C ARG A 27 2.87 -18.08 0.71
N THR A 28 3.89 -18.43 -0.05
CA THR A 28 4.23 -19.80 -0.41
C THR A 28 5.54 -20.19 0.26
N ASN A 29 5.63 -21.43 0.72
CA ASN A 29 6.80 -21.98 1.42
C ASN A 29 7.21 -21.20 2.69
N LEU A 30 6.24 -20.54 3.32
CA LEU A 30 6.41 -19.90 4.62
C LEU A 30 5.31 -20.34 5.60
N PRO A 31 5.66 -20.67 6.85
CA PRO A 31 4.69 -20.87 7.91
C PRO A 31 3.97 -19.57 8.26
N LEU A 32 2.85 -19.70 8.99
CA LEU A 32 2.08 -18.54 9.46
C LEU A 32 2.98 -17.55 10.23
N ARG A 33 3.89 -18.05 11.09
CA ARG A 33 4.95 -17.30 11.77
C ARG A 33 6.32 -17.87 11.42
N VAL A 34 7.26 -16.99 11.10
CA VAL A 34 8.66 -17.36 10.87
C VAL A 34 9.44 -17.39 12.18
N ALA A 35 10.37 -18.33 12.29
CA ALA A 35 11.28 -18.44 13.42
C ALA A 35 12.59 -17.67 13.14
N PRO A 36 13.14 -16.95 14.13
CA PRO A 36 14.51 -16.42 14.03
C PRO A 36 15.51 -17.55 13.84
N GLY A 37 16.62 -17.30 13.13
CA GLY A 37 17.66 -18.32 12.93
C GLY A 37 17.38 -19.32 11.80
N GLN A 38 16.13 -19.45 11.36
CA GLN A 38 15.73 -20.45 10.38
C GLN A 38 15.90 -19.94 8.95
N ASP A 39 16.54 -20.75 8.12
CA ASP A 39 16.58 -20.52 6.68
C ASP A 39 15.33 -21.08 6.01
N TYR A 40 14.68 -20.21 5.24
CA TYR A 40 13.56 -20.54 4.37
C TYR A 40 14.00 -20.37 2.91
N ARG A 41 13.61 -21.30 2.05
CA ARG A 41 14.01 -21.34 0.63
C ARG A 41 12.78 -21.37 -0.25
N GLU A 42 12.96 -20.93 -1.50
CA GLU A 42 11.88 -20.92 -2.51
C GLU A 42 10.63 -20.18 -2.02
N VAL A 43 10.85 -19.10 -1.26
CA VAL A 43 9.79 -18.30 -0.68
C VAL A 43 9.23 -17.34 -1.73
N THR A 44 7.91 -17.38 -1.92
CA THR A 44 7.19 -16.40 -2.72
C THR A 44 6.23 -15.62 -1.83
N VAL A 45 6.23 -14.30 -1.96
CA VAL A 45 5.30 -13.41 -1.26
C VAL A 45 4.59 -12.58 -2.32
N GLU A 46 3.29 -12.84 -2.49
CA GLU A 46 2.42 -12.08 -3.39
C GLU A 46 1.70 -11.02 -2.58
N TYR A 47 1.95 -9.75 -2.89
CA TYR A 47 1.35 -8.63 -2.21
C TYR A 47 0.36 -7.92 -3.14
N HIS A 48 -0.92 -8.00 -2.79
CA HIS A 48 -1.98 -7.32 -3.52
C HIS A 48 -2.41 -6.08 -2.75
N LEU A 49 -2.23 -4.93 -3.38
CA LEU A 49 -2.67 -3.64 -2.87
C LEU A 49 -3.67 -3.04 -3.85
N ALA A 50 -4.89 -2.81 -3.39
CA ALA A 50 -5.91 -2.09 -4.13
C ALA A 50 -6.43 -0.94 -3.28
N SER A 51 -6.62 0.22 -3.89
CA SER A 51 -7.26 1.36 -3.23
C SER A 51 -8.23 2.03 -4.18
N ARG A 52 -9.36 2.49 -3.64
CA ARG A 52 -10.36 3.26 -4.36
C ARG A 52 -10.67 4.53 -3.57
N LEU A 53 -10.78 5.66 -4.26
CA LEU A 53 -11.31 6.89 -3.68
C LEU A 53 -12.82 6.71 -3.46
N THR A 54 -13.28 6.90 -2.23
CA THR A 54 -14.68 6.76 -1.83
C THR A 54 -15.19 8.08 -1.29
N GLY A 55 -15.37 9.03 -2.20
CA GLY A 55 -15.98 10.33 -1.97
C GLY A 55 -16.30 10.99 -3.30
N ALA A 56 -17.27 11.90 -3.34
CA ALA A 56 -17.35 12.83 -4.46
C ALA A 56 -16.00 13.53 -4.55
N SER A 57 -15.37 13.54 -5.72
CA SER A 57 -14.15 14.29 -5.96
C SER A 57 -14.38 15.69 -5.40
N GLU A 58 -13.74 16.03 -4.27
CA GLU A 58 -13.76 17.42 -3.82
C GLU A 58 -13.16 18.19 -4.97
N SER A 59 -13.99 19.04 -5.56
CA SER A 59 -13.70 19.78 -6.77
C SER A 59 -12.63 20.81 -6.45
N GLY A 60 -11.39 20.37 -6.31
CA GLY A 60 -10.20 21.21 -6.31
C GLY A 60 -9.75 21.43 -7.75
N ARG A 61 -10.61 21.95 -8.62
CA ARG A 61 -10.11 22.72 -9.76
C ARG A 61 -9.63 24.02 -9.15
N VAL A 62 -8.32 24.17 -9.03
CA VAL A 62 -7.73 25.51 -8.94
C VAL A 62 -8.09 26.17 -10.26
N GLN A 63 -9.00 27.14 -10.20
CA GLN A 63 -9.34 28.00 -11.32
C GLN A 63 -8.12 28.89 -11.54
N GLU A 64 -7.27 28.54 -12.52
CA GLU A 64 -6.30 29.49 -13.06
C GLU A 64 -7.12 30.57 -13.77
N ASP A 65 -7.23 31.70 -13.08
CA ASP A 65 -7.76 32.95 -13.59
C ASP A 65 -6.86 33.42 -14.75
N ASP A 66 -7.18 33.02 -15.97
CA ASP A 66 -6.60 33.63 -17.17
C ASP A 66 -7.39 34.91 -17.46
N SER A 67 -7.04 35.97 -16.73
CA SER A 67 -7.43 37.32 -17.08
C SER A 67 -6.73 37.70 -18.38
N ARG A 68 -7.38 37.47 -19.53
CA ARG A 68 -7.01 38.11 -20.79
C ARG A 68 -7.94 39.28 -21.05
N ALA A 69 -7.41 40.47 -20.77
CA ALA A 69 -7.94 41.74 -21.23
C ALA A 69 -7.96 41.77 -22.76
N GLU A 70 -9.08 42.19 -23.34
CA GLU A 70 -9.17 43.09 -24.50
C GLU A 70 -10.46 43.92 -24.42
#